data_AF-A0A075HZV2-F1
#
_entry.id   AF-A0A075HZV2-F1
#
_cell.length_a   1.000
_cell.length_b   1.000
_cell.length_c   1.000
_cell.angle_alpha   90.00
_cell.angle_beta   90.00
_cell.angle_gamma   90.00
#
_symmetry.space_group_name_H-M   'P 1'
#
loop_
_entity.id
_entity.type
_entity.pdbx_description
1 polymer ?
#
loop_
_entity_poly.entity_id
_entity_poly.type
_entity_poly.pdbx_seq_one_letter_code
_entity_poly.pdbx_strand_id
1 'polypeptide(L)'
;RNGELLSRPDLHQQALDAMMEAATVARAEGVDLTDFAFEEELNKVLAATAENRCSMLQDVMAGRQTEIGAICGEVVRRGEEHGIPTPLNQQLLTLVRGIEHSTQTG
;
A
#
# COMPACT_ATOMS: atom_id res chain seq x y z
N ARG A 1 0.55 -12.56 9.17
CA ARG A 1 1.34 -12.95 7.97
C ARG A 1 0.59 -12.47 6.73
N ASN A 2 1.25 -12.31 5.58
CA ASN A 2 0.57 -11.74 4.40
C ASN A 2 -0.65 -12.57 3.98
N GLY A 3 -0.58 -13.90 4.10
CA GLY A 3 -1.68 -14.80 3.76
C GLY A 3 -2.94 -14.62 4.63
N GLU A 4 -2.86 -13.95 5.78
CA GLU A 4 -4.04 -13.64 6.61
C GLU A 4 -4.96 -12.61 5.93
N LEU A 5 -4.45 -11.79 5.00
CA LEU A 5 -5.32 -10.90 4.23
C LEU A 5 -6.34 -11.69 3.37
N LEU A 6 -5.97 -12.89 2.90
CA LEU A 6 -6.89 -13.74 2.11
C LEU A 6 -8.08 -14.24 2.93
N SER A 7 -7.95 -14.34 4.26
CA SER A 7 -9.04 -14.73 5.17
C SER A 7 -9.73 -13.53 5.83
N ARG A 8 -9.39 -12.30 5.42
CA ARG A 8 -9.92 -11.04 5.92
C ARG A 8 -10.45 -10.18 4.77
N PRO A 9 -11.70 -10.45 4.31
CA PRO A 9 -12.29 -9.76 3.16
C PRO A 9 -12.31 -8.24 3.30
N ASP A 10 -12.47 -7.75 4.53
CA ASP A 10 -12.41 -6.33 4.90
C ASP A 10 -11.05 -5.71 4.54
N LEU A 11 -9.96 -6.38 4.91
CA LEU A 11 -8.60 -5.90 4.66
C LEU A 11 -8.16 -6.12 3.21
N HIS A 12 -8.62 -7.21 2.60
CA HIS A 12 -8.37 -7.49 1.20
C HIS A 12 -9.01 -6.41 0.30
N GLN A 13 -10.26 -6.04 0.56
CA GLN A 13 -10.93 -4.97 -0.17
C GLN A 13 -10.19 -3.63 -0.02
N GLN A 14 -9.76 -3.28 1.19
CA GLN A 14 -8.99 -2.04 1.40
C GLN A 14 -7.65 -2.04 0.64
N ALA A 15 -6.98 -3.20 0.55
CA ALA A 15 -5.75 -3.32 -0.23
C ALA A 15 -6.04 -3.11 -1.73
N LEU A 16 -7.12 -3.70 -2.24
CA LEU A 16 -7.54 -3.52 -3.63
C LEU A 16 -7.93 -2.06 -3.92
N ASP A 17 -8.68 -1.41 -3.04
CA ASP A 17 -9.08 -0.01 -3.20
C ASP A 17 -7.85 0.93 -3.20
N ALA A 18 -6.88 0.69 -2.33
CA ALA A 18 -5.62 1.44 -2.33
C ALA A 18 -4.80 1.22 -3.62
N MET A 19 -4.81 0.00 -4.17
CA MET A 19 -4.21 -0.29 -5.49
C MET A 19 -4.95 0.44 -6.61
N MET A 20 -6.27 0.56 -6.54
CA MET A 20 -7.08 1.28 -7.54
C MET A 20 -6.82 2.79 -7.53
N GLU A 21 -6.58 3.40 -6.37
CA GLU A 21 -6.13 4.80 -6.30
C GLU A 21 -4.80 4.97 -7.06
N ALA A 22 -3.81 4.12 -6.79
CA ALA A 22 -2.52 4.15 -7.48
C ALA A 22 -2.68 3.92 -8.99
N ALA A 23 -3.55 3.01 -9.41
CA ALA A 23 -3.85 2.76 -10.81
C ALA A 23 -4.48 3.98 -11.50
N THR A 24 -5.36 4.70 -10.79
CA THR A 24 -5.99 5.92 -11.32
C THR A 24 -4.95 7.02 -11.55
N VAL A 25 -4.03 7.19 -10.61
CA VAL A 25 -2.89 8.11 -10.77
C VAL A 25 -1.99 7.67 -11.93
N ALA A 26 -1.61 6.40 -12.01
CA ALA A 26 -0.76 5.88 -13.08
C ALA A 26 -1.38 6.07 -14.48
N ARG A 27 -2.69 5.89 -14.61
CA ARG A 27 -3.41 6.15 -15.88
C ARG A 27 -3.35 7.62 -16.29
N ALA A 28 -3.40 8.56 -15.34
CA ALA A 28 -3.25 9.99 -15.63
C ALA A 28 -1.84 10.34 -16.11
N GLU A 29 -0.83 9.52 -15.77
CA GLU A 29 0.54 9.61 -16.26
C GLU A 29 0.76 8.87 -17.60
N GLY A 30 -0.29 8.29 -18.18
CA GLY A 30 -0.23 7.60 -19.47
C GLY A 30 0.18 6.12 -19.38
N VAL A 31 0.17 5.52 -18.19
CA VAL A 31 0.38 4.07 -18.03
C VAL A 31 -0.87 3.31 -18.45
N ASP A 32 -0.73 2.41 -19.42
CA ASP A 32 -1.82 1.52 -19.83
C ASP A 32 -1.96 0.34 -18.84
N LEU A 33 -3.11 0.30 -18.17
CA LEU A 33 -3.50 -0.72 -17.21
C LEU A 33 -4.87 -1.32 -17.58
N THR A 34 -5.19 -1.36 -18.87
CA THR A 34 -6.51 -1.83 -19.36
C THR A 34 -6.70 -3.32 -19.10
N ASP A 35 -5.67 -4.12 -19.36
CA ASP A 35 -5.72 -5.59 -19.21
C ASP A 35 -5.15 -6.08 -17.85
N PHE A 36 -4.93 -5.16 -16.90
CA PHE A 36 -4.34 -5.52 -15.61
C PHE A 36 -5.40 -6.08 -14.65
N ALA A 37 -5.28 -7.35 -14.29
CA ALA A 37 -6.17 -8.04 -13.36
C ALA A 37 -5.74 -7.79 -11.90
N PHE A 38 -6.09 -6.62 -11.35
CA PHE A 38 -5.66 -6.17 -10.02
C PHE A 38 -5.94 -7.18 -8.89
N GLU A 39 -7.15 -7.71 -8.84
CA GLU A 39 -7.55 -8.65 -7.79
C GLU A 39 -6.78 -9.99 -7.92
N GLU A 40 -6.61 -10.48 -9.14
CA GLU A 40 -5.84 -11.71 -9.38
C GLU A 40 -4.38 -11.54 -8.99
N GLU A 41 -3.75 -10.42 -9.36
CA GLU A 41 -2.37 -10.13 -9.01
C GLU A 41 -2.19 -9.95 -7.50
N LEU A 42 -3.12 -9.26 -6.83
CA LEU A 42 -3.13 -9.18 -5.37
C LEU A 42 -3.21 -10.58 -4.74
N ASN A 43 -4.14 -11.41 -5.20
CA ASN A 43 -4.31 -12.78 -4.69
C ASN A 43 -3.07 -13.64 -4.93
N LYS A 44 -2.43 -13.53 -6.11
CA LYS A 44 -1.18 -14.22 -6.43
C LYS A 44 -0.06 -13.82 -5.48
N VAL A 45 0.12 -12.52 -5.23
CA VAL A 45 1.16 -12.02 -4.32
C VAL A 45 0.89 -12.48 -2.87
N LEU A 46 -0.36 -12.39 -2.40
CA LEU A 46 -0.73 -12.84 -1.07
C LEU A 46 -0.55 -14.34 -0.88
N ALA A 47 -0.86 -15.15 -1.90
CA ALA A 47 -0.65 -16.59 -1.86
C ALA A 47 0.84 -16.96 -1.91
N ALA A 48 1.61 -16.35 -2.80
CA ALA A 48 3.05 -16.60 -2.95
C ALA A 48 3.86 -16.17 -1.71
N THR A 49 3.38 -15.15 -0.99
CA THR A 49 4.02 -14.62 0.22
C THR A 49 3.27 -14.98 1.49
N ALA A 50 2.39 -15.98 1.46
CA ALA A 50 1.43 -16.26 2.53
C ALA A 50 2.06 -16.38 3.92
N GLU A 51 3.22 -17.03 3.99
CA GLU A 51 3.97 -17.26 5.24
C GLU A 51 4.86 -16.07 5.65
N ASN A 52 5.11 -15.14 4.73
CA ASN A 52 5.97 -13.99 4.96
C ASN A 52 5.23 -12.92 5.80
N ARG A 53 6.02 -12.08 6.47
CA ARG A 53 5.55 -10.80 6.99
C ARG A 53 6.01 -9.70 6.05
N CYS A 54 5.17 -8.72 5.74
CA CYS A 54 5.60 -7.61 4.88
C CYS A 54 6.85 -6.92 5.47
N SER A 55 7.79 -6.53 4.61
CA SER A 55 9.07 -5.92 5.01
C SER A 55 8.84 -4.69 5.87
N MET A 56 7.90 -3.83 5.48
CA MET A 56 7.49 -2.64 6.22
C MET A 56 7.07 -2.94 7.67
N LEU A 57 6.32 -4.01 7.92
CA LEU A 57 5.98 -4.44 9.28
C LEU A 57 7.22 -4.86 10.06
N GLN A 58 8.18 -5.54 9.42
CA GLN A 58 9.43 -5.93 10.06
C GLN A 58 10.31 -4.72 10.40
N ASP A 59 10.34 -3.70 9.54
CA ASP A 59 11.05 -2.44 9.80
C ASP A 59 10.42 -1.68 10.97
N VAL A 60 9.10 -1.55 10.99
CA VAL A 60 8.36 -0.98 12.13
C VAL A 60 8.70 -1.72 13.43
N MET A 61 8.63 -3.06 13.42
CA MET A 61 8.93 -3.89 14.61
C MET A 61 10.38 -3.76 15.06
N ALA A 62 11.30 -3.40 14.16
CA ALA A 62 12.71 -3.21 14.46
C ALA A 62 13.10 -1.73 14.68
N GLY A 63 12.13 -0.81 14.73
CA GLY A 63 12.39 0.63 14.90
C GLY A 63 13.13 1.29 13.73
N ARG A 64 13.14 0.64 12.56
CA ARG A 64 13.79 1.16 11.35
C ARG A 64 12.82 2.04 10.56
N GLN A 65 13.38 2.94 9.76
CA GLN A 65 12.63 3.69 8.76
C GLN A 65 12.08 2.73 7.70
N THR A 66 10.83 2.92 7.30
CA THR A 66 10.20 2.13 6.25
C THR A 66 10.18 2.83 4.90
N GLU A 67 9.80 2.08 3.87
CA GLU A 67 9.63 2.59 2.50
C GLU A 67 8.26 3.25 2.25
N ILE A 68 7.45 3.52 3.30
CA ILE A 68 6.08 4.04 3.14
C ILE A 68 6.04 5.35 2.34
N GLY A 69 7.04 6.22 2.50
CA GLY A 69 7.14 7.46 1.75
C GLY A 69 7.40 7.25 0.26
N ALA A 70 8.15 6.22 -0.11
CA ALA A 70 8.44 5.89 -1.51
C ALA A 70 7.26 5.19 -2.19
N ILE A 71 6.42 4.47 -1.43
CA ILE A 71 5.27 3.73 -1.95
C ILE A 71 4.01 4.61 -1.90
N CYS A 72 3.39 4.74 -0.73
CA CYS A 72 2.15 5.50 -0.58
C CYS A 72 2.38 7.00 -0.73
N GLY A 73 3.53 7.52 -0.27
CA GLY A 73 3.86 8.93 -0.40
C GLY A 73 4.01 9.38 -1.86
N GLU A 74 4.55 8.53 -2.72
CA GLU A 74 4.68 8.85 -4.15
C GLU A 74 3.33 8.84 -4.87
N VAL A 75 2.44 7.89 -4.53
CA VAL A 75 1.07 7.86 -5.05
C VAL A 75 0.31 9.13 -4.65
N VAL A 76 0.42 9.56 -3.38
CA VAL A 76 -0.18 10.80 -2.89
C VAL A 76 0.36 12.01 -3.66
N ARG A 77 1.68 12.14 -3.74
CA ARG A 77 2.34 13.28 -4.40
C ARG A 77 1.90 13.42 -5.85
N ARG A 78 1.90 12.31 -6.61
CA ARG A 78 1.44 12.30 -8.01
C ARG A 78 -0.07 12.53 -8.12
N GLY A 79 -0.85 11.96 -7.20
CA GLY A 79 -2.29 12.23 -7.12
C GLY A 79 -2.60 13.71 -6.98
N GLU A 80 -1.90 14.42 -6.09
CA GLU A 80 -2.02 15.86 -5.92
C GLU A 80 -1.66 16.64 -7.19
N GLU A 81 -0.59 16.26 -7.90
CA GLU A 81 -0.18 16.88 -9.16
C GLU A 81 -1.23 16.77 -10.27
N HIS A 82 -1.99 15.67 -10.27
CA HIS A 82 -3.06 15.41 -11.23
C HIS A 82 -4.46 15.81 -10.72
N GLY A 83 -4.59 16.30 -9.49
CA GLY A 83 -5.89 16.59 -8.86
C GLY A 83 -6.74 15.34 -8.59
N ILE A 84 -6.10 14.18 -8.42
CA ILE A 84 -6.73 12.89 -8.16
C ILE A 84 -6.66 12.59 -6.66
N PRO A 85 -7.79 12.38 -5.97
CA PRO A 85 -7.78 12.05 -4.56
C PRO A 85 -7.26 10.63 -4.32
N THR A 86 -6.34 10.48 -3.37
CA THR A 86 -5.78 9.18 -2.94
C THR A 86 -5.92 9.00 -1.41
N PRO A 87 -7.16 9.01 -0.86
CA PRO A 87 -7.40 9.04 0.57
C PRO A 87 -6.89 7.80 1.32
N LEU A 88 -6.91 6.61 0.72
CA LEU A 88 -6.41 5.39 1.36
C LEU A 88 -4.88 5.40 1.42
N ASN A 89 -4.20 5.77 0.32
CA ASN A 89 -2.75 5.91 0.32
C ASN A 89 -2.31 7.00 1.32
N GLN A 90 -3.04 8.10 1.42
CA GLN A 90 -2.76 9.15 2.41
C GLN A 90 -2.95 8.66 3.86
N GLN A 91 -4.00 7.88 4.12
CA GLN A 91 -4.24 7.29 5.44
C GLN A 91 -3.14 6.31 5.83
N LEU A 92 -2.78 5.39 4.93
CA LEU A 92 -1.71 4.41 5.15
C LEU A 92 -0.37 5.12 5.43
N LEU A 93 -0.04 6.14 4.63
CA LEU A 93 1.15 6.97 4.83
C LEU A 93 1.20 7.60 6.23
N THR A 94 0.10 8.23 6.64
CA THR A 94 0.02 8.92 7.94
C THR A 94 0.10 7.92 9.11
N LEU A 95 -0.62 6.80 9.03
CA LEU A 95 -0.65 5.80 10.09
C LEU A 95 0.72 5.14 10.30
N VAL A 96 1.37 4.69 9.22
CA VAL A 96 2.68 4.03 9.32
C VAL A 96 3.74 5.00 9.84
N ARG A 97 3.76 6.25 9.34
CA ARG A 97 4.64 7.30 9.90
C ARG A 97 4.37 7.51 11.38
N GLY A 98 3.11 7.59 11.81
CA GLY A 98 2.79 7.73 13.23
C GLY A 98 3.34 6.59 14.10
N ILE A 99 3.29 5.36 13.58
CA ILE A 99 3.84 4.19 14.26
C ILE A 99 5.38 4.27 14.31
N GLU A 100 6.06 4.62 13.21
CA GLU A 100 7.52 4.79 13.16
C GLU A 100 8.01 5.81 14.19
N HIS A 101 7.34 6.97 14.29
CA HIS A 101 7.73 8.00 15.26
C HIS A 101 7.55 7.49 16.70
N SER A 102 6.47 6.74 16.95
CA SER A 102 6.19 6.18 18.29
C SER A 102 7.22 5.14 18.72
N THR A 103 7.74 4.32 17.79
CA THR A 103 8.75 3.29 18.09
C THR A 103 10.17 3.84 18.23
N GLN A 104 10.45 5.02 17.66
CA GLN A 104 11.75 5.70 17.77
C GLN A 104 11.91 6.55 19.04
N THR A 105 10.81 7.00 19.64
CA THR A 105 10.81 7.79 20.89
C THR A 105 10.69 6.94 22.16
N GLY A 106 10.65 5.61 22.03
CA GLY A 106 10.51 4.65 23.13
C GLY A 106 11.82 4.05 23.62
#